data_AF-A0A9X8YP47-F1
#
_entry.id   AF-A0A9X8YP47-F1
#
_cell.length_a   1.000
_cell.length_b   1.000
_cell.length_c   1.000
_cell.angle_alpha   90.00
_cell.angle_beta   90.00
_cell.angle_gamma   90.00
#
_symmetry.space_group_name_H-M   'P 1'
#
loop_
_entity.id
_entity.type
_entity.pdbx_description
1 polymer ?
#
loop_
_entity_poly.entity_id
_entity_poly.type
_entity_poly.pdbx_seq_one_letter_code
_entity_poly.pdbx_strand_id
1 'polypeptide(L)'
;TRFACAPQADQAQTDLKRLCLYLADDAPVSSSLHLWLTKRLEALYLRLPGSGERIRLDAWFSPGGFTDEDRLWPKGDSAFSGYQLLLEYFTFREKFMFVHLNGLENITLPPGITHFDIEAVFSRVWPSDLPVAADALRLHCVPVINLFAMDADPLRVNGLESEYLLRPKLLQDGHTEIYSVDEVTGTGTTYVPFSSFRHQGGMLRRQAPERYFHTRVKRSVTG
;
A
#
# COMPACT_ATOMS: atom_id res chain seq x y z
N THR A 1 -20.33 -12.79 -4.68
CA THR A 1 -18.99 -13.21 -5.12
C THR A 1 -18.71 -14.61 -4.64
N ARG A 2 -18.14 -15.46 -5.50
CA ARG A 2 -17.76 -16.85 -5.18
C ARG A 2 -16.29 -16.90 -4.80
N PHE A 3 -15.98 -17.59 -3.69
CA PHE A 3 -14.62 -17.87 -3.25
C PHE A 3 -14.37 -19.37 -3.32
N ALA A 4 -13.27 -19.78 -3.94
CA ALA A 4 -12.83 -21.16 -3.95
C ALA A 4 -11.91 -21.42 -2.74
N CYS A 5 -12.10 -22.55 -2.07
CA CYS A 5 -11.27 -23.00 -0.96
C CYS A 5 -10.24 -24.02 -1.46
N ALA A 6 -9.00 -23.89 -1.01
CA ALA A 6 -7.98 -24.89 -1.32
C ALA A 6 -8.34 -26.23 -0.63
N PRO A 7 -8.11 -27.40 -1.27
CA PRO A 7 -8.49 -28.71 -0.71
C PRO A 7 -7.85 -29.03 0.64
N GLN A 8 -6.70 -28.42 0.94
CA GLN A 8 -5.93 -28.59 2.17
C GLN A 8 -5.98 -27.34 3.07
N ALA A 9 -6.91 -26.41 2.80
CA ALA A 9 -7.02 -25.20 3.60
C ALA A 9 -7.38 -25.55 5.05
N ASP A 10 -6.46 -25.26 5.96
CA ASP A 10 -6.74 -25.28 7.40
C ASP A 10 -7.37 -23.94 7.78
N GLN A 11 -8.64 -23.98 8.18
CA GLN A 11 -9.37 -22.77 8.59
C GLN A 11 -8.69 -22.11 9.80
N ALA A 12 -8.05 -22.88 10.69
CA ALA A 12 -7.37 -22.35 11.86
C ALA A 12 -6.11 -21.53 11.50
N GLN A 13 -5.51 -21.77 10.33
CA GLN A 13 -4.32 -21.06 9.85
C GLN A 13 -4.66 -19.92 8.88
N THR A 14 -5.91 -19.83 8.44
CA THR A 14 -6.34 -18.82 7.48
C THR A 14 -6.79 -17.56 8.22
N ASP A 15 -6.08 -16.45 8.03
CA ASP A 15 -6.51 -15.16 8.59
C ASP A 15 -7.70 -14.61 7.80
N LEU A 16 -8.89 -14.76 8.38
CA LEU A 16 -10.15 -14.23 7.85
C LEU A 16 -10.58 -12.92 8.52
N LYS A 17 -9.72 -12.29 9.33
CA LYS A 17 -10.09 -11.05 10.03
C LYS A 17 -10.42 -9.90 9.07
N ARG A 18 -9.60 -9.76 8.02
CA ARG A 18 -9.70 -8.66 7.05
C ARG A 18 -9.31 -9.13 5.66
N LEU A 19 -10.30 -9.49 4.85
CA LEU A 19 -10.09 -9.90 3.47
C LEU A 19 -9.97 -8.66 2.57
N CYS A 20 -8.80 -8.47 1.95
CA CYS A 20 -8.53 -7.33 1.06
C CYS A 20 -8.94 -7.63 -0.38
N LEU A 21 -9.91 -6.89 -0.91
CA LEU A 21 -10.45 -7.03 -2.25
C LEU A 21 -10.11 -5.78 -3.08
N TYR A 22 -9.52 -5.97 -4.25
CA TYR A 22 -9.31 -4.92 -5.24
C TYR A 22 -10.46 -4.88 -6.23
N LEU A 23 -10.99 -3.69 -6.49
CA LEU A 23 -12.02 -3.43 -7.51
C LEU A 23 -11.33 -3.20 -8.85
N ALA A 24 -11.29 -4.25 -9.67
CA ALA A 24 -10.53 -4.35 -10.91
C ALA A 24 -11.39 -4.20 -12.16
N ASP A 25 -12.20 -3.15 -12.21
CA ASP A 25 -13.04 -2.81 -13.37
C ASP A 25 -12.72 -1.39 -13.86
N ASP A 26 -13.42 -0.92 -14.88
CA ASP A 26 -13.30 0.45 -15.36
C ASP A 26 -13.64 1.48 -14.25
N ALA A 27 -13.24 2.74 -14.45
CA ALA A 27 -13.37 3.76 -13.42
C ALA A 27 -14.84 4.01 -12.99
N PRO A 28 -15.83 4.13 -13.90
CA PRO A 28 -17.23 4.29 -13.53
C PRO A 28 -17.79 3.11 -12.71
N VAL A 29 -17.53 1.87 -13.12
CA VAL A 29 -18.03 0.67 -12.44
C VAL A 29 -17.33 0.50 -11.10
N SER A 30 -15.99 0.55 -11.05
CA SER A 30 -15.21 0.41 -9.82
C SER A 30 -15.57 1.47 -8.77
N SER A 31 -15.73 2.74 -9.18
CA SER A 31 -16.13 3.82 -8.26
C SER A 31 -17.53 3.60 -7.69
N SER A 32 -18.46 3.10 -8.51
CA SER A 32 -19.84 2.81 -8.10
C SER A 32 -19.90 1.58 -7.18
N LEU A 33 -19.15 0.52 -7.51
CA LEU A 33 -18.98 -0.67 -6.67
C LEU A 33 -18.40 -0.29 -5.31
N HIS A 34 -17.36 0.55 -5.29
CA HIS A 34 -16.75 1.03 -4.06
C HIS A 34 -17.80 1.69 -3.15
N LEU A 35 -18.61 2.60 -3.70
CA LEU A 35 -19.65 3.29 -2.95
C LEU A 35 -20.74 2.30 -2.47
N TRP A 36 -21.10 1.32 -3.28
CA TRP A 36 -22.19 0.39 -2.95
C TRP A 36 -21.78 -0.57 -1.84
N LEU A 37 -20.57 -1.13 -1.93
CA LEU A 37 -20.00 -2.01 -0.92
C LEU A 37 -19.80 -1.27 0.40
N THR A 38 -19.24 -0.05 0.38
CA THR A 38 -18.86 0.65 1.62
C THR A 38 -19.96 1.49 2.27
N LYS A 39 -20.96 1.98 1.50
CA LYS A 39 -21.97 2.94 2.01
C LYS A 39 -23.41 2.57 1.69
N ARG A 40 -23.67 1.56 0.84
CA ARG A 40 -25.05 1.12 0.50
C ARG A 40 -25.34 -0.32 0.90
N LEU A 41 -24.39 -1.00 1.53
CA LEU A 41 -24.58 -2.34 2.08
C LEU A 41 -25.67 -2.32 3.16
N GLU A 42 -26.64 -3.22 3.01
CA GLU A 42 -27.70 -3.45 4.00
C GLU A 42 -27.48 -4.79 4.71
N ALA A 43 -27.08 -5.81 3.97
CA ALA A 43 -26.82 -7.12 4.51
C ALA A 43 -25.78 -7.91 3.73
N LEU A 44 -25.04 -8.76 4.43
CA LEU A 44 -24.23 -9.84 3.90
C LEU A 44 -24.79 -11.19 4.29
N TYR A 45 -24.73 -12.12 3.36
CA TYR A 45 -25.07 -13.51 3.57
C TYR A 45 -23.97 -14.43 3.03
N LEU A 46 -23.78 -15.55 3.71
CA LEU A 46 -22.97 -16.68 3.27
C LEU A 46 -23.90 -17.74 2.68
N ARG A 47 -23.53 -18.29 1.53
CA ARG A 47 -24.15 -19.48 0.96
C ARG A 47 -23.10 -20.57 0.78
N LEU A 48 -23.40 -21.72 1.37
CA LEU A 48 -22.58 -22.92 1.31
C LEU A 48 -22.97 -23.78 0.10
N PRO A 49 -22.03 -24.57 -0.44
CA PRO A 49 -22.29 -25.37 -1.63
C PRO A 49 -23.34 -26.44 -1.32
N GLY A 50 -24.33 -26.59 -2.19
CA GLY A 50 -25.43 -27.56 -2.02
C GLY A 50 -26.49 -27.17 -0.99
N SER A 51 -26.30 -26.08 -0.23
CA SER A 51 -27.34 -25.52 0.64
C SER A 51 -28.18 -24.49 -0.12
N GLY A 52 -29.51 -24.61 -0.03
CA GLY A 52 -30.43 -23.58 -0.49
C GLY A 52 -30.60 -22.41 0.50
N GLU A 53 -30.05 -22.55 1.71
CA GLU A 53 -30.20 -21.57 2.77
C GLU A 53 -29.06 -20.53 2.74
N ARG A 54 -29.43 -19.28 3.01
CA ARG A 54 -28.49 -18.17 3.17
C ARG A 54 -28.30 -17.88 4.67
N ILE A 55 -27.06 -17.85 5.13
CA ILE A 55 -26.70 -17.58 6.53
C ILE A 55 -26.35 -16.10 6.64
N ARG A 56 -27.01 -15.35 7.54
CA ARG A 56 -26.70 -13.93 7.73
C ARG A 56 -25.30 -13.78 8.35
N LEU A 57 -24.50 -12.88 7.79
CA LEU A 57 -23.18 -12.52 8.31
C LEU A 57 -23.21 -11.16 9.02
N ASP A 58 -22.55 -11.09 10.18
CA ASP A 58 -22.21 -9.83 10.86
C ASP A 58 -20.85 -9.32 10.37
N ALA A 59 -20.78 -9.11 9.06
CA ALA A 59 -19.60 -8.64 8.34
C ALA A 59 -19.89 -7.28 7.71
N TRP A 60 -18.85 -6.52 7.38
CA TRP A 60 -18.98 -5.22 6.72
C TRP A 60 -17.81 -4.91 5.81
N PHE A 61 -18.03 -4.04 4.83
CA PHE A 61 -16.97 -3.48 4.01
C PHE A 61 -16.46 -2.15 4.56
N SER A 62 -15.14 -1.95 4.54
CA SER A 62 -14.50 -0.66 4.80
C SER A 62 -13.57 -0.28 3.64
N PRO A 63 -13.38 1.03 3.35
CA PRO A 63 -12.43 1.45 2.34
C PRO A 63 -10.99 1.11 2.74
N GLY A 64 -10.16 0.71 1.78
CA GLY A 64 -8.71 0.50 1.92
C GLY A 64 -7.90 1.62 1.26
N GLY A 65 -6.59 1.68 1.54
CA GLY A 65 -5.70 2.66 0.91
C GLY A 65 -5.59 4.00 1.63
N PHE A 66 -6.28 4.18 2.75
CA PHE A 66 -6.29 5.41 3.55
C PHE A 66 -5.46 5.33 4.83
N THR A 67 -5.00 4.14 5.20
CA THR A 67 -4.25 3.93 6.44
C THR A 67 -2.78 4.27 6.27
N ASP A 68 -2.09 4.45 7.39
CA ASP A 68 -0.64 4.70 7.38
C ASP A 68 0.17 3.50 6.90
N GLU A 69 -0.37 2.28 7.02
CA GLU A 69 0.22 1.04 6.51
C GLU A 69 0.13 0.94 4.98
N ASP A 70 -0.84 1.62 4.36
CA ASP A 70 -1.07 1.57 2.91
C ASP A 70 -0.26 2.63 2.14
N ARG A 71 0.60 3.40 2.80
CA ARG A 71 1.32 4.52 2.16
C ARG A 71 2.19 4.02 1.00
N LEU A 72 2.12 4.71 -0.14
CA LEU A 72 2.93 4.34 -1.30
C LEU A 72 4.36 4.84 -1.16
N TRP A 73 4.52 6.11 -0.80
CA TRP A 73 5.84 6.73 -0.74
C TRP A 73 6.43 6.65 0.67
N PRO A 74 7.73 6.33 0.81
CA PRO A 74 8.47 6.48 2.06
C PRO A 74 8.35 7.93 2.53
N LYS A 75 7.81 8.12 3.74
CA LYS A 75 7.56 9.44 4.30
C LYS A 75 8.73 9.84 5.19
N GLY A 76 9.18 11.09 5.09
CA GLY A 76 9.96 11.71 6.15
C GLY A 76 9.08 12.01 7.37
N ASP A 77 9.59 11.82 8.59
CA ASP A 77 8.85 11.88 9.87
C ASP A 77 7.98 13.14 10.09
N SER A 78 8.12 14.20 9.28
CA SER A 78 7.54 15.52 9.50
C SER A 78 6.40 15.95 8.56
N ALA A 79 6.01 15.16 7.55
CA ALA A 79 4.94 15.58 6.63
C ALA A 79 3.52 15.37 7.23
N PHE A 80 2.57 16.26 6.96
CA PHE A 80 1.16 16.04 7.32
C PHE A 80 0.52 15.02 6.36
N SER A 81 -0.12 13.97 6.89
CA SER A 81 -0.66 12.85 6.07
C SER A 81 -1.72 13.29 5.05
N GLY A 82 -2.45 14.38 5.31
CA GLY A 82 -3.49 14.87 4.39
C GLY A 82 -2.96 15.33 3.03
N TYR A 83 -1.75 15.90 2.97
CA TYR A 83 -1.15 16.29 1.67
C TYR A 83 -0.74 15.06 0.85
N GLN A 84 -0.28 14.00 1.52
CA GLN A 84 0.07 12.76 0.85
C GLN A 84 -1.16 12.09 0.22
N LEU A 85 -2.28 12.00 0.95
CA LEU A 85 -3.52 11.46 0.41
C LEU A 85 -4.00 12.23 -0.83
N LEU A 86 -3.88 13.57 -0.81
CA LEU A 86 -4.24 14.40 -1.96
C LEU A 86 -3.35 14.10 -3.17
N LEU A 87 -2.04 14.02 -2.96
CA LEU A 87 -1.08 13.69 -4.02
C LEU A 87 -1.33 12.28 -4.57
N GLU A 88 -1.50 11.28 -3.70
CA GLU A 88 -1.79 9.90 -4.10
C GLU A 88 -3.12 9.82 -4.88
N TYR A 89 -4.15 10.58 -4.49
CA TYR A 89 -5.43 10.60 -5.19
C TYR A 89 -5.32 11.13 -6.62
N PHE A 90 -4.51 12.17 -6.84
CA PHE A 90 -4.32 12.75 -8.17
C PHE A 90 -3.29 12.02 -9.03
N THR A 91 -2.37 11.25 -8.43
CA THR A 91 -1.30 10.57 -9.17
C THR A 91 -1.57 9.09 -9.40
N PHE A 92 -2.21 8.40 -8.44
CA PHE A 92 -2.44 6.96 -8.50
C PHE A 92 -3.71 6.58 -7.71
N ARG A 93 -4.87 6.95 -8.29
CA ARG A 93 -6.18 6.81 -7.65
C ARG A 93 -6.56 5.35 -7.38
N GLU A 94 -6.04 4.42 -8.18
CA GLU A 94 -6.26 2.97 -8.10
C GLU A 94 -5.95 2.41 -6.71
N LYS A 95 -5.02 3.03 -5.97
CA LYS A 95 -4.75 2.74 -4.55
C LYS A 95 -6.01 2.77 -3.68
N PHE A 96 -6.96 3.65 -3.98
CA PHE A 96 -8.20 3.82 -3.19
C PHE A 96 -9.33 2.91 -3.66
N MET A 97 -9.10 2.07 -4.68
CA MET A 97 -10.07 1.08 -5.17
C MET A 97 -9.97 -0.26 -4.44
N PHE A 98 -9.34 -0.27 -3.27
CA PHE A 98 -9.35 -1.41 -2.36
C PHE A 98 -10.51 -1.28 -1.36
N VAL A 99 -11.17 -2.40 -1.09
CA VAL A 99 -12.15 -2.55 -0.01
C VAL A 99 -11.80 -3.75 0.83
N HIS A 100 -11.96 -3.61 2.14
CA HIS A 100 -11.74 -4.69 3.10
C HIS A 100 -13.08 -5.26 3.52
N LEU A 101 -13.24 -6.57 3.40
CA LEU A 101 -14.34 -7.31 4.02
C LEU A 101 -13.89 -7.78 5.40
N ASN A 102 -14.50 -7.23 6.45
CA ASN A 102 -14.17 -7.49 7.84
C ASN A 102 -15.26 -8.33 8.52
N GLY A 103 -14.93 -8.98 9.63
CA GLY A 103 -15.89 -9.74 10.45
C GLY A 103 -16.07 -11.20 10.01
N LEU A 104 -15.18 -11.73 9.16
CA LEU A 104 -15.24 -13.14 8.75
C LEU A 104 -14.56 -14.08 9.76
N GLU A 105 -13.83 -13.56 10.73
CA GLU A 105 -13.18 -14.35 11.80
C GLU A 105 -14.17 -15.13 12.67
N ASN A 106 -15.43 -14.68 12.72
CA ASN A 106 -16.49 -15.32 13.51
C ASN A 106 -17.22 -16.43 12.74
N ILE A 107 -16.84 -16.69 11.48
CA ILE A 107 -17.52 -17.65 10.63
C ILE A 107 -16.86 -19.02 10.77
N THR A 108 -17.66 -20.05 11.04
CA THR A 108 -17.22 -21.45 10.96
C THR A 108 -17.65 -22.03 9.63
N LEU A 109 -16.68 -22.40 8.79
CA LEU A 109 -16.95 -23.04 7.50
C LEU A 109 -16.86 -24.56 7.70
N PRO A 110 -17.80 -25.36 7.19
CA PRO A 110 -17.69 -26.81 7.29
C PRO A 110 -16.40 -27.31 6.59
N PRO A 111 -15.71 -28.30 7.17
CA PRO A 111 -14.51 -28.85 6.55
C PRO A 111 -14.83 -29.50 5.21
N GLY A 112 -13.91 -29.39 4.25
CA GLY A 112 -14.02 -30.05 2.94
C GLY A 112 -14.92 -29.33 1.92
N ILE A 113 -15.42 -28.13 2.21
CA ILE A 113 -16.09 -27.32 1.18
C ILE A 113 -15.07 -26.86 0.11
N THR A 114 -15.48 -26.90 -1.16
CA THR A 114 -14.63 -26.48 -2.29
C THR A 114 -14.79 -25.01 -2.64
N HIS A 115 -15.91 -24.40 -2.25
CA HIS A 115 -16.21 -23.01 -2.46
C HIS A 115 -17.32 -22.54 -1.52
N PHE A 116 -17.49 -21.24 -1.40
CA PHE A 116 -18.65 -20.59 -0.80
C PHE A 116 -18.97 -19.28 -1.51
N ASP A 117 -20.20 -18.81 -1.41
CA ASP A 117 -20.64 -17.54 -1.99
C ASP A 117 -20.93 -16.52 -0.89
N ILE A 118 -20.45 -15.29 -1.05
CA ILE A 118 -20.87 -14.13 -0.25
C ILE A 118 -21.82 -13.28 -1.09
N GLU A 119 -23.03 -13.08 -0.58
CA GLU A 119 -24.08 -12.28 -1.21
C GLU A 119 -24.20 -10.95 -0.48
N ALA A 120 -23.93 -9.86 -1.18
CA ALA A 120 -24.15 -8.50 -0.69
C ALA A 120 -25.54 -8.02 -1.14
N VAL A 121 -26.36 -7.64 -0.17
CA VAL A 121 -27.66 -6.99 -0.38
C VAL A 121 -27.48 -5.50 -0.14
N PHE A 122 -27.94 -4.71 -1.11
CA PHE A 122 -27.81 -3.27 -1.09
C PHE A 122 -29.17 -2.60 -0.85
N SER A 123 -29.13 -1.48 -0.14
CA SER A 123 -30.29 -0.61 0.14
C SER A 123 -30.90 0.06 -1.09
N ARG A 124 -30.27 -0.07 -2.26
CA ARG A 124 -30.68 0.53 -3.53
C ARG A 124 -30.44 -0.42 -4.69
N VAL A 125 -31.21 -0.25 -5.75
CA VAL A 125 -31.03 -0.99 -7.00
C VAL A 125 -29.72 -0.56 -7.67
N TRP A 126 -28.95 -1.54 -8.15
CA TRP A 126 -27.74 -1.29 -8.93
C TRP A 126 -28.09 -0.66 -10.29
N PRO A 127 -27.37 0.38 -10.75
CA PRO A 127 -27.61 0.99 -12.05
C PRO A 127 -27.42 -0.02 -13.20
N SER A 128 -28.43 -0.17 -14.07
CA SER A 128 -28.44 -1.18 -15.13
C SER A 128 -27.44 -0.89 -16.27
N ASP A 129 -26.97 0.35 -16.37
CA ASP A 129 -25.98 0.85 -17.33
C ASP A 129 -24.53 0.57 -16.91
N LEU A 130 -24.31 -0.01 -15.73
CA LEU A 130 -23.00 -0.37 -15.20
C LEU A 130 -22.84 -1.89 -15.13
N PRO A 131 -22.50 -2.57 -16.24
CA PRO A 131 -22.25 -4.01 -16.19
C PRO A 131 -20.98 -4.29 -15.37
N VAL A 132 -21.07 -5.24 -14.44
CA VAL A 132 -19.94 -5.65 -13.59
C VAL A 132 -19.26 -6.86 -14.21
N ALA A 133 -17.95 -6.79 -14.45
CA ALA A 133 -17.19 -7.93 -14.97
C ALA A 133 -17.10 -9.08 -13.94
N ALA A 134 -17.00 -10.31 -14.42
CA ALA A 134 -16.88 -11.49 -13.55
C ALA A 134 -15.59 -11.47 -12.69
N ASP A 135 -14.55 -10.81 -13.18
CA ASP A 135 -13.24 -10.66 -12.54
C ASP A 135 -13.01 -9.26 -11.93
N ALA A 136 -14.09 -8.48 -11.78
CA ALA A 136 -14.07 -7.14 -11.18
C ALA A 136 -13.63 -7.13 -9.70
N LEU A 137 -13.62 -8.28 -9.04
CA LEU A 137 -13.16 -8.43 -7.66
C LEU A 137 -11.97 -9.36 -7.62
N ARG A 138 -10.81 -8.84 -7.21
CA ARG A 138 -9.56 -9.59 -7.15
C ARG A 138 -9.01 -9.65 -5.73
N LEU A 139 -8.60 -10.84 -5.31
CA LEU A 139 -7.81 -11.07 -4.12
C LEU A 139 -6.32 -11.08 -4.48
N HIS A 140 -5.46 -10.93 -3.47
CA HIS A 140 -4.00 -11.03 -3.62
C HIS A 140 -3.41 -9.99 -4.60
N CYS A 141 -4.01 -8.80 -4.66
CA CYS A 141 -3.46 -7.65 -5.37
C CYS A 141 -2.84 -6.67 -4.36
N VAL A 142 -1.74 -6.03 -4.76
CA VAL A 142 -1.05 -5.00 -3.98
C VAL A 142 -0.49 -3.95 -4.96
N PRO A 143 -0.56 -2.65 -4.64
CA PRO A 143 0.13 -1.65 -5.43
C PRO A 143 1.65 -1.80 -5.26
N VAL A 144 2.41 -1.65 -6.36
CA VAL A 144 3.87 -1.73 -6.35
C VAL A 144 4.44 -0.45 -6.96
N ILE A 145 5.48 0.09 -6.33
CA ILE A 145 6.27 1.19 -6.88
C ILE A 145 7.67 0.68 -7.26
N ASN A 146 8.26 1.27 -8.29
CA ASN A 146 9.56 0.86 -8.80
C ASN A 146 10.70 1.50 -8.02
N LEU A 147 10.91 1.04 -6.78
CA LEU A 147 12.06 1.39 -5.95
C LEU A 147 12.85 0.12 -5.62
N PHE A 148 14.16 0.19 -5.71
CA PHE A 148 15.06 -0.91 -5.37
C PHE A 148 16.32 -0.36 -4.68
N ALA A 149 16.89 -1.17 -3.77
CA ALA A 149 18.12 -0.81 -3.07
C ALA A 149 19.30 -0.92 -4.03
N MET A 150 20.19 0.07 -3.99
CA MET A 150 21.40 0.05 -4.78
C MET A 150 22.56 0.76 -4.07
N ASP A 151 23.73 0.14 -4.13
CA ASP A 151 24.96 0.75 -3.63
C ASP A 151 25.41 1.88 -4.55
N ALA A 152 25.99 2.92 -3.95
CA ALA A 152 26.74 3.93 -4.68
C ALA A 152 28.22 3.55 -4.79
N ASP A 153 28.92 4.17 -5.73
CA ASP A 153 30.38 4.08 -5.78
C ASP A 153 31.00 4.66 -4.50
N PRO A 154 32.02 4.00 -3.90
CA PRO A 154 32.61 4.46 -2.65
C PRO A 154 33.29 5.83 -2.84
N LEU A 155 32.90 6.78 -1.99
CA LEU A 155 33.44 8.14 -2.03
C LEU A 155 34.70 8.26 -1.15
N ARG A 156 35.77 8.80 -1.73
CA ARG A 156 36.95 9.21 -0.96
C ARG A 156 36.81 10.68 -0.55
N VAL A 157 36.45 10.90 0.71
CA VAL A 157 36.34 12.23 1.29
C VAL A 157 37.73 12.73 1.71
N ASN A 158 38.21 13.81 1.08
CA ASN A 158 39.54 14.38 1.34
C ASN A 158 39.49 15.69 2.15
N GLY A 159 38.29 16.22 2.42
CA GLY A 159 38.06 17.45 3.18
C GLY A 159 38.35 18.74 2.41
N LEU A 160 38.76 18.66 1.14
CA LEU A 160 39.02 19.82 0.29
C LEU A 160 37.74 20.34 -0.38
N GLU A 161 36.77 19.46 -0.60
CA GLU A 161 35.47 19.77 -1.19
C GLU A 161 34.38 19.74 -0.12
N SER A 162 33.43 20.67 -0.23
CA SER A 162 32.27 20.79 0.66
C SER A 162 31.12 19.86 0.28
N GLU A 163 31.04 19.42 -0.97
CA GLU A 163 29.99 18.55 -1.50
C GLU A 163 30.64 17.52 -2.44
N TYR A 164 30.24 16.25 -2.36
CA TYR A 164 30.76 15.16 -3.21
C TYR A 164 29.64 14.62 -4.10
N LEU A 165 29.93 14.36 -5.38
CA LEU A 165 28.96 13.80 -6.31
C LEU A 165 28.77 12.31 -6.03
N LEU A 166 27.55 11.93 -5.63
CA LEU A 166 27.17 10.54 -5.48
C LEU A 166 26.79 9.95 -6.84
N ARG A 167 27.34 8.79 -7.16
CA ARG A 167 26.97 8.04 -8.36
C ARG A 167 26.50 6.64 -7.98
N PRO A 168 25.39 6.17 -8.54
CA PRO A 168 25.00 4.79 -8.39
C PRO A 168 26.04 3.85 -9.01
N LYS A 169 26.34 2.74 -8.36
CA LYS A 169 27.20 1.69 -8.92
C LYS A 169 26.51 1.11 -10.16
N LEU A 170 27.26 0.80 -11.22
CA LEU A 170 26.75 0.25 -12.50
C LEU A 170 25.89 1.22 -13.35
N LEU A 171 26.24 2.51 -13.39
CA LEU A 171 25.63 3.51 -14.30
C LEU A 171 25.96 3.27 -15.80
N GLN A 172 25.83 2.05 -16.32
CA GLN A 172 26.00 1.75 -17.75
C GLN A 172 24.71 1.94 -18.55
N ASP A 173 23.54 1.88 -17.90
CA ASP A 173 22.26 1.71 -18.62
C ASP A 173 21.35 2.95 -18.69
N GLY A 174 21.72 4.09 -18.10
CA GLY A 174 20.99 5.38 -18.26
C GLY A 174 19.52 5.41 -17.75
N HIS A 175 18.99 4.31 -17.24
CA HIS A 175 17.59 4.15 -16.81
C HIS A 175 17.39 4.17 -15.29
N THR A 176 18.42 4.54 -14.53
CA THR A 176 18.39 4.57 -13.06
C THR A 176 18.67 5.97 -12.53
N GLU A 177 17.82 6.43 -11.60
CA GLU A 177 17.98 7.69 -10.90
C GLU A 177 17.98 7.44 -9.38
N ILE A 178 18.77 8.23 -8.64
CA ILE A 178 18.81 8.14 -7.18
C ILE A 178 17.53 8.75 -6.61
N TYR A 179 16.72 7.95 -5.92
CA TYR A 179 15.53 8.42 -5.20
C TYR A 179 15.89 9.05 -3.85
N SER A 180 16.59 8.30 -2.98
CA SER A 180 17.05 8.74 -1.66
C SER A 180 18.39 8.10 -1.32
N VAL A 181 19.06 8.64 -0.29
CA VAL A 181 20.19 7.98 0.37
C VAL A 181 19.71 7.57 1.74
N ASP A 182 19.62 6.26 1.96
CA ASP A 182 19.03 5.72 3.18
C ASP A 182 20.07 5.60 4.31
N GLU A 183 21.31 5.21 3.98
CA GLU A 183 22.40 5.07 4.94
C GLU A 183 23.75 5.53 4.35
N VAL A 184 24.60 6.11 5.20
CA VAL A 184 25.99 6.44 4.87
C VAL A 184 26.92 5.87 5.93
N THR A 185 27.79 4.95 5.52
CA THR A 185 28.81 4.33 6.37
C THR A 185 30.20 4.62 5.84
N GLY A 186 31.16 4.73 6.76
CA GLY A 186 32.59 4.77 6.50
C GLY A 186 33.29 3.61 7.21
N THR A 187 34.61 3.52 7.06
CA THR A 187 35.42 2.51 7.77
C THR A 187 35.29 2.66 9.29
N GLY A 188 34.46 1.79 9.89
CA GLY A 188 34.20 1.75 11.33
C GLY A 188 33.29 2.86 11.85
N THR A 189 32.58 3.60 10.99
CA THR A 189 31.76 4.75 11.39
C THR A 189 30.46 4.82 10.61
N THR A 190 29.38 5.28 11.26
CA THR A 190 28.08 5.55 10.63
C THR A 190 27.76 7.03 10.73
N TYR A 191 27.18 7.60 9.68
CA TYR A 191 26.77 9.01 9.64
C TYR A 191 25.27 9.12 9.85
N VAL A 192 24.85 10.13 10.62
CA VAL A 192 23.42 10.38 10.89
C VAL A 192 22.84 11.36 9.87
N PRO A 193 21.63 11.12 9.31
CA PRO A 193 21.01 12.09 8.40
C PRO A 193 20.77 13.44 9.09
N PHE A 194 21.17 14.54 8.46
CA PHE A 194 21.01 15.89 9.02
C PHE A 194 19.55 16.25 9.34
N SER A 195 18.59 15.71 8.58
CA SER A 195 17.15 15.91 8.79
C SER A 195 16.67 15.42 10.16
N SER A 196 17.28 14.37 10.73
CA SER A 196 16.83 13.72 11.97
C SER A 196 16.85 14.64 13.21
N PHE A 197 17.78 15.61 13.26
CA PHE A 197 17.91 16.52 14.41
C PHE A 197 17.57 17.98 14.08
N ARG A 198 17.45 18.35 12.79
CA ARG A 198 17.06 19.71 12.39
C ARG A 198 15.64 20.07 12.82
N HIS A 199 14.73 19.10 12.80
CA HIS A 199 13.31 19.33 13.13
C HIS A 199 13.04 19.49 14.62
N GLN A 200 14.03 19.28 15.50
CA GLN A 200 13.87 19.42 16.95
C GLN A 200 14.01 20.86 17.46
N GLY A 201 14.24 21.85 16.60
CA GLY A 201 14.07 23.29 16.90
C GLY A 201 14.97 23.88 18.01
N GLY A 202 15.79 23.07 18.67
CA GLY A 202 16.61 23.47 19.82
C GLY A 202 18.10 23.58 19.47
N MET A 203 18.75 24.58 20.05
CA MET A 203 20.20 24.83 20.13
C MET A 203 21.12 23.74 19.48
N LEU A 204 21.25 23.80 18.15
CA LEU A 204 22.02 22.87 17.30
C LEU A 204 23.47 22.60 17.77
N ARG A 205 24.04 23.48 18.60
CA ARG A 205 25.41 23.33 19.11
C ARG A 205 25.61 22.21 20.13
N ARG A 206 24.56 21.73 20.82
CA ARG A 206 24.72 20.72 21.90
C ARG A 206 24.19 19.33 21.54
N GLN A 207 23.41 19.18 20.48
CA GLN A 207 22.74 17.93 20.11
C GLN A 207 23.08 17.42 18.71
N ALA A 208 23.87 18.16 17.92
CA ALA A 208 24.33 17.66 16.63
C ALA A 208 25.28 16.46 16.84
N PRO A 209 25.03 15.31 16.22
CA PRO A 209 25.97 14.20 16.20
C PRO A 209 27.32 14.66 15.63
N GLU A 210 28.42 14.07 16.09
CA GLU A 210 29.76 14.40 15.58
C GLU A 210 29.89 14.20 14.06
N ARG A 211 29.09 13.28 13.49
CA ARG A 211 29.12 12.92 12.07
C ARG A 211 27.70 12.86 11.53
N TYR A 212 27.43 13.72 10.56
CA TYR A 212 26.16 13.74 9.86
C TYR A 212 26.37 13.91 8.36
N PHE A 213 25.38 13.51 7.58
CA PHE A 213 25.38 13.72 6.14
C PHE A 213 24.13 14.49 5.71
N HIS A 214 24.24 15.19 4.59
CA HIS A 214 23.13 15.92 3.97
C HIS A 214 23.22 15.74 2.46
N THR A 215 22.11 15.36 1.83
CA THR A 215 22.03 15.18 0.38
C THR A 215 21.40 16.38 -0.30
N ARG A 216 21.83 16.68 -1.53
CA ARG A 216 21.21 17.69 -2.39
C ARG A 216 21.12 17.13 -3.79
N VAL A 217 19.94 17.22 -4.38
CA VAL A 217 19.72 16.90 -5.79
C VAL A 217 19.86 18.19 -6.59
N LYS A 218 20.71 18.18 -7.61
CA LYS A 218 20.87 19.27 -8.59
C LYS A 218 20.63 18.69 -9.97
N ARG A 219 19.82 19.38 -10.80
CA ARG A 219 19.63 18.98 -12.20
C ARG A 219 20.96 19.12 -12.94
N SER A 220 21.27 18.11 -13.76
CA SER A 220 22.39 18.20 -14.69
C SER A 220 22.11 19.26 -15.75
N VAL A 221 23.17 19.80 -16.37
CA VAL A 221 23.05 20.74 -17.50
C VAL A 221 22.45 20.06 -18.74
N THR A 222 22.37 18.73 -18.74
CA THR A 222 21.92 17.90 -19.88
C THR A 222 20.49 17.36 -19.77
N GLY A 223 19.70 17.78 -18.77
CA GLY A 223 18.32 17.30 -18.57
C GLY A 223 18.17 16.50 -17.29
#